data_AF-A0ABD0KJZ9-F1
#
_entry.id   AF-A0ABD0KJZ9-F1
#
_cell.length_a   1.000
_cell.length_b   1.000
_cell.length_c   1.000
_cell.angle_alpha   90.00
_cell.angle_beta   90.00
_cell.angle_gamma   90.00
#
_symmetry.space_group_name_H-M   'P 1'
#
loop_
_entity.id
_entity.type
_entity.pdbx_description
1 polymer ?
#
loop_
_entity_poly.entity_id
_entity_poly.type
_entity_poly.pdbx_seq_one_letter_code
_entity_poly.pdbx_strand_id
1 'polypeptide(L)'
;MLTSFPSAGLERTRCGGCEETGVFPGNFVHHCCRIHGGLCLTCSLSSFFCSQKLMRRNPQKRLGASERDAEDVKKQTFFRNVNWHDLLTKKVKPPFCPTVRNMEDVSNFDEEFTQERAILTPPKDRRPLTQDDQRLFRDFNYIADWC
;
A
#
# COMPACT_ATOMS: atom_id res chain seq x y z
N MET A 1 42.14 14.63 -48.79
CA MET A 1 43.24 14.63 -47.81
C MET A 1 42.74 15.34 -46.57
N LEU A 2 42.87 14.68 -45.41
CA LEU A 2 43.03 15.25 -44.06
C LEU A 2 41.85 16.08 -43.52
N THR A 3 41.38 16.00 -42.27
CA THR A 3 41.48 15.13 -41.10
C THR A 3 40.59 15.80 -40.04
N SER A 4 40.10 15.02 -39.07
CA SER A 4 39.84 15.42 -37.68
C SER A 4 38.79 16.49 -37.32
N PHE A 5 37.68 15.98 -36.76
CA PHE A 5 36.87 16.47 -35.62
C PHE A 5 37.66 17.26 -34.54
N PRO A 6 37.06 18.19 -33.73
CA PRO A 6 36.21 17.72 -32.61
C PRO A 6 35.14 18.69 -31.99
N SER A 7 34.34 18.09 -31.10
CA SER A 7 33.77 18.65 -29.84
C SER A 7 32.48 19.48 -29.83
N ALA A 8 31.37 18.75 -29.66
CA ALA A 8 30.42 18.83 -28.54
C ALA A 8 30.10 20.21 -27.91
N GLY A 9 28.88 20.69 -28.20
CA GLY A 9 28.04 21.45 -27.27
C GLY A 9 26.86 20.58 -26.86
N LEU A 10 26.79 20.22 -25.57
CA LEU A 10 25.73 19.41 -25.00
C LEU A 10 24.57 20.34 -24.57
N GLU A 11 23.49 20.38 -25.34
CA GLU A 11 22.21 20.90 -24.86
C GLU A 11 21.08 19.90 -25.13
N ARG A 12 20.22 19.79 -24.11
CA ARG A 12 19.15 18.82 -23.97
C ARG A 12 18.10 18.96 -25.07
N THR A 13 17.86 17.88 -25.81
CA THR A 13 16.62 17.74 -26.57
C THR A 13 16.21 16.28 -26.71
N ARG A 14 15.13 15.94 -25.98
CA ARG A 14 14.00 15.08 -26.41
C ARG A 14 14.37 13.89 -27.31
N CYS A 15 14.36 12.67 -26.76
CA CYS A 15 14.42 11.44 -27.55
C CYS A 15 13.26 11.38 -28.56
N GLY A 16 13.56 11.66 -29.82
CA GLY A 16 12.83 11.17 -30.98
C GLY A 16 13.55 9.93 -31.52
N GLY A 17 12.78 8.91 -31.90
CA GLY A 17 13.25 7.77 -32.69
C GLY A 17 14.01 6.70 -31.90
N CYS A 18 13.27 5.73 -31.35
CA CYS A 18 13.87 4.45 -30.97
C CYS A 18 13.93 3.55 -32.21
N GLU A 19 15.08 3.49 -32.88
CA GLU A 19 15.48 2.36 -33.72
C GLU A 19 16.70 1.72 -33.05
N GLU A 20 16.55 0.48 -32.58
CA GLU A 20 17.16 -0.69 -33.21
C GLU A 20 17.03 -1.92 -32.33
N THR A 21 16.76 -3.01 -33.04
CA THR A 21 16.63 -4.41 -32.65
C THR A 21 17.77 -4.92 -31.76
N GLY A 22 17.40 -5.57 -30.65
CA GLY A 22 18.28 -6.43 -29.88
C GLY A 22 17.57 -7.72 -29.52
N VAL A 23 18.02 -8.84 -30.08
CA VAL A 23 17.63 -10.19 -29.66
C VAL A 23 18.31 -10.47 -28.32
N PHE A 24 17.54 -10.65 -27.25
CA PHE A 24 18.06 -11.08 -25.96
C PHE A 24 17.80 -12.57 -25.74
N PRO A 25 18.82 -13.38 -25.39
CA PRO A 25 18.62 -14.78 -25.04
C PRO A 25 18.12 -14.84 -23.59
N GLY A 26 16.86 -15.20 -23.40
CA GLY A 26 16.30 -15.43 -22.07
C GLY A 26 14.78 -15.26 -22.06
N ASN A 27 14.08 -16.36 -21.80
CA ASN A 27 12.61 -16.45 -21.76
C ASN A 27 11.98 -15.68 -20.59
N PHE A 28 12.08 -14.35 -20.60
CA PHE A 28 11.20 -13.50 -19.81
C PHE A 28 10.39 -12.63 -20.76
N VAL A 29 9.14 -13.03 -20.96
CA VAL A 29 8.13 -12.26 -21.68
C VAL A 29 7.86 -10.99 -20.86
N HIS A 30 8.64 -9.93 -21.13
CA HIS A 30 8.28 -8.60 -20.69
C HIS A 30 7.14 -8.16 -21.60
N HIS A 31 5.90 -8.29 -21.11
CA HIS A 31 4.74 -7.73 -21.79
C HIS A 31 4.92 -6.21 -21.83
N CYS A 32 5.42 -5.72 -22.97
CA CYS A 32 5.60 -4.32 -23.25
C CYS A 32 4.20 -3.68 -23.31
N CYS A 33 3.75 -3.09 -22.20
CA CYS A 33 2.55 -2.27 -22.19
C CYS A 33 2.90 -0.93 -22.85
N ARG A 34 2.61 -0.84 -24.15
CA ARG A 34 2.71 0.38 -24.94
C ARG A 34 1.49 1.24 -24.60
N ILE A 35 1.64 2.24 -23.74
CA ILE A 35 0.64 3.32 -23.60
C ILE A 35 1.22 4.60 -24.21
N HIS A 36 0.57 5.06 -25.28
CA HIS A 36 0.71 6.41 -25.80
C HIS A 36 0.48 7.42 -24.68
N GLY A 37 1.48 8.28 -24.42
CA GLY A 37 1.32 9.42 -23.50
C GLY A 37 1.98 9.23 -22.14
N GLY A 38 3.31 9.31 -22.11
CA GLY A 38 4.06 10.02 -21.06
C GLY A 38 3.75 9.69 -19.58
N LEU A 39 3.71 8.43 -19.17
CA LEU A 39 3.68 8.06 -17.75
C LEU A 39 4.95 7.30 -17.32
N CYS A 40 5.53 7.81 -16.24
CA CYS A 40 6.86 7.53 -15.71
C CYS A 40 7.06 6.06 -15.26
N LEU A 41 7.95 5.33 -15.94
CA LEU A 41 8.31 3.92 -15.69
C LEU A 41 9.08 3.67 -14.36
N THR A 42 9.36 4.69 -13.55
CA THR A 42 10.13 4.50 -12.30
C THR A 42 9.27 4.28 -11.05
N CYS A 43 7.95 4.51 -11.12
CA CYS A 43 7.04 4.23 -10.00
C CYS A 43 6.51 2.78 -9.97
N SER A 44 6.53 2.04 -11.08
CA SER A 44 5.90 0.71 -11.17
C SER A 44 6.82 -0.44 -10.77
N LEU A 45 8.14 -0.34 -10.99
CA LEU A 45 9.05 -1.45 -10.72
C LEU A 45 9.25 -1.72 -9.22
N SER A 46 9.51 -0.69 -8.41
CA SER A 46 9.69 -0.87 -6.96
C SER A 46 8.41 -1.38 -6.29
N SER A 47 7.25 -0.88 -6.72
CA SER A 47 5.93 -1.35 -6.28
C SER A 47 5.72 -2.83 -6.62
N PHE A 48 5.94 -3.22 -7.88
CA PHE A 48 5.82 -4.62 -8.31
C PHE A 48 6.73 -5.55 -7.50
N PHE A 49 8.01 -5.19 -7.35
CA PHE A 49 8.96 -6.01 -6.59
C PHE A 49 8.59 -6.10 -5.11
N CYS A 50 8.12 -5.01 -4.50
CA CYS A 50 7.66 -5.03 -3.11
C CYS A 50 6.47 -5.98 -2.94
N SER A 51 5.44 -5.83 -3.78
CA SER A 51 4.25 -6.68 -3.80
C SER A 51 4.60 -8.16 -4.03
N GLN A 52 5.50 -8.45 -4.97
CA GLN A 52 5.93 -9.82 -5.25
C GLN A 52 6.66 -10.47 -4.07
N LYS A 53 7.47 -9.70 -3.32
CA LYS A 53 8.18 -10.20 -2.13
C LYS A 53 7.24 -10.39 -0.93
N LEU A 54 6.23 -9.54 -0.77
CA LEU A 54 5.20 -9.68 0.27
C LEU A 54 4.24 -10.85 -0.02
N MET A 55 3.91 -11.09 -1.29
CA MET A 55 3.00 -12.18 -1.70
C MET A 55 3.73 -13.49 -2.03
N ARG A 56 4.91 -13.74 -1.44
CA ARG A 56 5.58 -15.04 -1.61
C ARG A 56 4.75 -16.15 -0.96
N ARG A 57 4.49 -17.21 -1.75
CA ARG A 57 3.73 -18.39 -1.32
C ARG A 57 4.40 -19.10 -0.14
N ASN A 58 5.72 -19.27 -0.17
CA ASN A 58 6.48 -19.80 0.95
C ASN A 58 6.64 -18.71 2.03
N PRO A 59 6.10 -18.90 3.25
CA PRO A 59 6.17 -17.90 4.31
C PRO A 59 7.60 -17.59 4.73
N GLN A 60 8.51 -18.57 4.75
CA GLN A 60 9.91 -18.38 5.16
C GLN A 60 10.71 -17.49 4.19
N LYS A 61 10.23 -17.34 2.94
CA LYS A 61 10.85 -16.46 1.93
C LYS A 61 10.08 -15.15 1.76
N ARG A 62 9.04 -14.91 2.55
CA ARG A 62 8.22 -13.71 2.48
C ARG A 62 8.98 -12.54 3.10
N LEU A 63 8.84 -11.36 2.48
CA LEU A 63 9.39 -10.15 3.06
C LEU A 63 8.79 -9.91 4.45
N GLY A 64 9.64 -9.67 5.45
CA GLY A 64 9.25 -9.55 6.85
C GLY A 64 9.19 -10.87 7.63
N ALA A 65 9.53 -12.01 7.03
CA ALA A 65 9.58 -13.28 7.76
C ALA A 65 10.89 -13.54 8.53
N SER A 66 11.88 -12.64 8.40
CA SER A 66 13.14 -12.73 9.16
C SER A 66 12.94 -12.25 10.60
N GLU A 67 13.93 -12.47 11.46
CA GLU A 67 13.94 -11.90 12.83
C GLU A 67 13.85 -10.35 12.86
N ARG A 68 14.18 -9.69 11.73
CA ARG A 68 14.09 -8.23 11.62
C ARG A 68 12.69 -7.73 11.26
N ASP A 69 11.78 -8.63 10.86
CA ASP A 69 10.36 -8.37 10.64
C ASP A 69 10.10 -7.09 9.82
N ALA A 70 9.38 -6.12 10.39
CA ALA A 70 9.01 -4.86 9.76
C ALA A 70 10.22 -4.04 9.27
N GLU A 71 11.40 -4.18 9.86
CA GLU A 71 12.59 -3.43 9.43
C GLU A 71 13.03 -3.83 8.01
N ASP A 72 12.84 -5.09 7.61
CA ASP A 72 13.12 -5.52 6.23
C ASP A 72 12.10 -4.94 5.22
N VAL A 73 10.86 -4.72 5.66
CA VAL A 73 9.81 -4.08 4.87
C VAL A 73 10.11 -2.59 4.69
N LYS A 74 10.42 -1.89 5.79
CA LYS A 74 10.72 -0.45 5.80
C LYS A 74 11.88 -0.08 4.88
N LYS A 75 12.84 -0.98 4.69
CA LYS A 75 14.04 -0.80 3.86
C LYS A 75 13.82 -1.03 2.35
N GLN A 76 12.64 -1.46 1.91
CA GLN A 76 12.40 -1.64 0.48
C GLN A 76 12.43 -0.30 -0.27
N THR A 77 12.91 -0.33 -1.52
CA THR A 77 13.00 0.84 -2.39
C THR A 77 11.66 1.52 -2.66
N PHE A 78 10.56 0.78 -2.54
CA PHE A 78 9.20 1.32 -2.62
C PHE A 78 8.95 2.38 -1.51
N PHE A 79 9.46 2.15 -0.31
CA PHE A 79 9.27 3.05 0.84
C PHE A 79 10.44 4.02 1.07
N ARG A 80 11.36 4.16 0.12
CA ARG A 80 12.58 4.99 0.30
C ARG A 80 12.31 6.45 0.68
N ASN A 81 11.15 6.98 0.32
CA ASN A 81 10.74 8.36 0.59
C ASN A 81 9.86 8.50 1.85
N VAL A 82 9.67 7.42 2.61
CA VAL A 82 8.87 7.43 3.83
C VAL A 82 9.77 7.69 5.03
N ASN A 83 9.58 8.82 5.70
CA ASN A 83 10.15 9.02 7.04
C ASN A 83 9.23 8.36 8.07
N TRP A 84 9.65 7.20 8.57
CA TRP A 84 8.87 6.40 9.52
C TRP A 84 8.66 7.09 10.87
N HIS A 85 9.60 7.92 11.32
CA HIS A 85 9.47 8.66 12.57
C HIS A 85 8.43 9.78 12.47
N ASP A 86 8.48 10.54 11.38
CA ASP A 86 7.51 11.62 11.13
C ASP A 86 6.11 11.05 10.85
N LEU A 87 6.02 9.89 10.19
CA LEU A 87 4.76 9.21 9.97
C LEU A 87 4.13 8.75 11.29
N LEU A 88 4.92 8.12 12.17
CA LEU A 88 4.47 7.66 13.49
C LEU A 88 4.03 8.82 14.38
N THR A 89 4.74 9.94 14.33
CA THR A 89 4.42 11.16 15.09
C THR A 89 3.36 12.04 14.41
N LYS A 90 2.70 11.54 13.35
CA LYS A 90 1.62 12.21 12.61
C LYS A 90 2.02 13.58 12.02
N LYS A 91 3.30 13.79 11.71
CA LYS A 91 3.81 15.01 11.07
C LYS A 91 3.68 14.99 9.54
N VAL A 92 3.63 13.80 8.95
CA VAL A 92 3.40 13.65 7.50
C VAL A 92 1.93 13.94 7.19
N LYS A 93 1.67 14.96 6.36
CA LYS A 93 0.32 15.27 5.90
C LYS A 93 -0.22 14.10 5.06
N PRO A 94 -1.41 13.55 5.36
CA PRO A 94 -1.98 12.48 4.55
C PRO A 94 -2.31 13.01 3.14
N PRO A 95 -2.17 12.17 2.09
CA PRO A 95 -2.45 12.59 0.71
C PRO A 95 -3.95 12.83 0.47
N PHE A 96 -4.81 12.26 1.32
CA PHE A 96 -6.25 12.43 1.29
C PHE A 96 -6.74 12.71 2.71
N CYS A 97 -7.48 13.82 2.88
CA CYS A 97 -8.23 14.11 4.09
C CYS A 97 -9.72 13.94 3.77
N PRO A 98 -10.44 13.00 4.40
CA PRO A 98 -11.88 12.86 4.18
C PRO A 98 -12.63 14.11 4.63
N THR A 99 -13.73 14.41 3.96
CA THR A 99 -14.60 15.51 4.35
C THR A 99 -15.52 15.04 5.48
N VAL A 100 -15.57 15.81 6.56
CA VAL A 100 -16.45 15.59 7.71
C VAL A 100 -17.13 16.93 8.01
N ARG A 101 -18.46 16.93 7.98
CA ARG A 101 -19.29 18.14 8.08
C ARG A 101 -19.57 18.53 9.53
N ASN A 102 -19.78 17.55 10.40
CA ASN A 102 -20.09 17.75 11.83
C ASN A 102 -19.74 16.50 12.65
N MET A 103 -20.02 16.52 13.96
CA MET A 103 -19.68 15.42 14.89
C MET A 103 -20.50 14.14 14.68
N GLU A 104 -21.67 14.23 14.05
CA GLU A 104 -22.58 13.12 13.79
C GLU A 104 -22.57 12.70 12.32
N ASP A 105 -21.58 13.17 11.54
CA ASP A 105 -21.52 12.93 10.10
C ASP A 105 -21.13 11.49 9.80
N VAL A 106 -22.06 10.78 9.16
CA VAL A 106 -21.91 9.38 8.74
C VAL A 106 -21.69 9.23 7.22
N SER A 107 -21.43 10.30 6.48
CA SER A 107 -21.36 10.26 5.01
C SER A 107 -20.18 9.45 4.43
N ASN A 108 -19.21 9.06 5.26
CA ASN A 108 -18.08 8.22 4.85
C ASN A 108 -18.33 6.71 5.14
N PHE A 109 -19.52 6.37 5.63
CA PHE A 109 -20.00 5.00 5.82
C PHE A 109 -21.03 4.67 4.73
N ASP A 110 -21.27 3.37 4.51
CA ASP A 110 -22.29 2.93 3.55
C ASP A 110 -23.69 3.35 4.01
N GLU A 111 -24.49 3.82 3.06
CA GLU A 111 -25.88 4.20 3.31
C GLU A 111 -26.73 3.00 3.72
N GLU A 112 -26.38 1.78 3.28
CA GLU A 112 -27.05 0.54 3.68
C GLU A 112 -27.14 0.41 5.21
N PHE A 113 -26.05 0.73 5.93
CA PHE A 113 -26.01 0.59 7.38
C PHE A 113 -26.48 1.85 8.12
N THR A 114 -26.21 3.03 7.59
CA THR A 114 -26.56 4.29 8.26
C THR A 114 -28.07 4.59 8.21
N GLN A 115 -28.79 3.96 7.27
CA GLN A 115 -30.25 3.99 7.21
C GLN A 115 -30.91 2.96 8.14
N GLU A 116 -30.16 1.98 8.65
CA GLU A 116 -30.69 1.03 9.63
C GLU A 116 -30.98 1.71 10.97
N ARG A 117 -31.92 1.13 11.72
CA ARG A 117 -32.19 1.60 13.08
C ARG A 117 -31.03 1.22 13.99
N ALA A 118 -30.45 2.19 14.67
CA ALA A 118 -29.41 2.00 15.69
C ALA A 118 -29.97 1.34 16.97
N ILE A 119 -30.37 0.08 16.87
CA ILE A 119 -30.91 -0.73 17.96
C ILE A 119 -30.16 -2.05 18.06
N LEU A 120 -29.99 -2.56 19.29
CA LEU A 120 -29.45 -3.90 19.49
C LEU A 120 -30.51 -4.94 19.16
N THR A 121 -30.34 -5.64 18.04
CA THR A 121 -31.23 -6.73 17.64
C THR A 121 -31.12 -7.88 18.65
N PRO A 122 -32.24 -8.32 19.27
CA PRO A 122 -32.22 -9.47 20.18
C PRO A 122 -31.74 -10.75 19.46
N PRO A 123 -31.10 -11.68 20.18
CA PRO A 123 -30.73 -12.98 19.62
C PRO A 123 -31.94 -13.73 19.03
N LYS A 124 -31.70 -14.50 17.97
CA LYS A 124 -32.74 -15.37 17.37
C LYS A 124 -33.20 -16.45 18.35
N ASP A 125 -32.26 -16.95 19.15
CA ASP A 125 -32.55 -17.95 20.17
C ASP A 125 -33.30 -17.32 21.34
N ARG A 126 -34.49 -17.87 21.61
CA ARG A 126 -35.34 -17.44 22.71
C ARG A 126 -34.91 -18.00 24.07
N ARG A 127 -33.96 -18.93 24.09
CA ARG A 127 -33.44 -19.52 25.33
C ARG A 127 -32.53 -18.49 26.03
N PRO A 128 -32.85 -18.09 27.27
CA PRO A 128 -31.94 -17.25 28.04
C PRO A 128 -30.63 -17.99 28.34
N LEU A 129 -29.52 -17.26 28.34
CA LEU A 129 -28.22 -17.78 28.78
C LEU A 129 -28.30 -18.20 30.25
N THR A 130 -27.72 -19.35 30.58
CA THR A 130 -27.66 -19.83 31.97
C THR A 130 -26.61 -19.04 32.76
N GLN A 131 -26.61 -19.19 34.09
CA GLN A 131 -25.59 -18.53 34.91
C GLN A 131 -24.17 -18.99 34.54
N ASP A 132 -24.00 -20.27 34.19
CA ASP A 132 -22.69 -20.81 33.83
C ASP A 132 -22.22 -20.29 32.45
N ASP A 133 -23.14 -20.08 31.50
CA ASP A 133 -22.81 -19.40 30.23
C ASP A 133 -22.37 -17.95 30.48
N GLN A 134 -23.07 -17.24 31.38
CA GLN A 134 -22.72 -15.86 31.74
C GLN A 134 -21.35 -15.76 32.42
N ARG A 135 -20.93 -16.79 33.18
CA ARG A 135 -19.58 -16.83 33.79
C ARG A 135 -18.47 -16.83 32.76
N LEU A 136 -18.70 -17.30 31.52
CA LEU A 136 -17.70 -17.26 30.44
C LEU A 136 -17.29 -15.84 30.07
N PHE A 137 -18.09 -14.83 30.42
CA PHE A 137 -17.84 -13.41 30.11
C PHE A 137 -17.41 -12.58 31.33
N ARG A 138 -17.09 -13.22 32.48
CA ARG A 138 -16.81 -12.52 33.75
C ARG A 138 -15.74 -11.43 33.63
N ASP A 139 -14.71 -11.66 32.85
CA ASP A 139 -13.56 -10.76 32.69
C ASP A 139 -13.53 -10.08 31.31
N PHE A 140 -14.70 -9.92 30.68
CA PHE A 140 -14.83 -9.27 29.37
C PHE A 140 -14.72 -7.75 29.45
N ASN A 141 -15.19 -7.15 30.55
CA ASN A 141 -15.22 -5.69 30.70
C ASN A 141 -13.79 -5.14 30.85
N TYR A 142 -13.49 -4.09 30.09
CA TYR A 142 -12.19 -3.42 30.09
C TYR A 142 -12.39 -1.89 30.01
N ILE A 143 -11.60 -1.16 30.79
CA ILE A 143 -11.48 0.31 30.71
C ILE A 143 -10.00 0.59 30.50
N ALA A 144 -9.67 1.34 29.45
CA ALA A 144 -8.29 1.71 29.20
C ALA A 144 -7.85 2.81 30.17
N ASP A 145 -6.62 2.72 30.67
CA ASP A 145 -6.06 3.66 31.65
C ASP A 145 -5.90 5.09 31.12
N TRP A 146 -6.01 5.28 29.80
CA TRP A 146 -5.90 6.56 29.10
C TRP A 146 -7.25 7.19 28.72
N CYS A 147 -8.37 6.59 29.12
CA CYS A 147 -9.70 7.16 28.95
C CYS A 147 -10.02 8.23 29.99
#